data_AF-A0A947P4Z1-F1
#
_entry.id   AF-A0A947P4Z1-F1
#
_cell.length_a   1.000
_cell.length_b   1.000
_cell.length_c   1.000
_cell.angle_alpha   90.00
_cell.angle_beta   90.00
_cell.angle_gamma   90.00
#
_symmetry.space_group_name_H-M   'P 1'
#
loop_
_entity.id
_entity.type
_entity.pdbx_description
1 polymer ?
#
loop_
_entity_poly.entity_id
_entity_poly.type
_entity_poly.pdbx_seq_one_letter_code
_entity_poly.pdbx_strand_id
1 'polypeptide(L)'
;MNNVVITSVLIPLFVAVIVSLITTYFSLRQFRKERVWDLKVETYDGIFSALYDLDEFWRNTLHEYKTGDEPEDWDEVTKTYNDAKYHVGEVVFKGEFIINKDAVKLLHRLTSHLDEKEPDFLKDLFTDDTKENFYRKQRDVLKKILDDLRTIAKKDVKV
;
A
#
# COMPACT_ATOMS: atom_id res chain seq x y z
N MET A 1 -67.28 -6.05 7.94
CA MET A 1 -66.10 -6.94 8.02
C MET A 1 -64.97 -6.55 7.06
N ASN A 2 -65.23 -6.08 5.84
CA ASN A 2 -64.17 -5.78 4.86
C ASN A 2 -63.19 -4.65 5.27
N ASN A 3 -63.67 -3.58 5.90
CA ASN A 3 -62.78 -2.47 6.32
C ASN A 3 -61.78 -2.88 7.40
N VAL A 4 -62.13 -3.84 8.28
CA VAL A 4 -61.27 -4.31 9.37
C VAL A 4 -60.13 -5.16 8.82
N VAL A 5 -60.41 -6.04 7.84
CA VAL A 5 -59.38 -6.89 7.21
C VAL A 5 -58.39 -6.03 6.41
N ILE A 6 -58.87 -5.00 5.72
CA ILE A 6 -58.01 -4.10 4.94
C ILE A 6 -57.07 -3.30 5.86
N THR A 7 -57.56 -2.73 6.96
CA THR A 7 -56.70 -1.92 7.85
C THR A 7 -55.79 -2.77 8.75
N SER A 8 -56.23 -3.95 9.19
CA SER A 8 -55.46 -4.79 10.12
C SER A 8 -54.43 -5.71 9.45
N VAL A 9 -54.57 -6.00 8.15
CA VAL A 9 -53.67 -6.94 7.45
C VAL A 9 -52.90 -6.28 6.29
N LEU A 10 -53.58 -5.51 5.42
CA LEU A 10 -52.91 -4.91 4.26
C LEU A 10 -51.94 -3.79 4.66
N ILE A 11 -52.28 -2.96 5.65
CA ILE A 11 -51.38 -1.88 6.10
C ILE A 11 -50.09 -2.45 6.71
N PRO A 12 -50.14 -3.39 7.69
CA PRO A 12 -48.91 -3.97 8.24
C PRO A 12 -48.09 -4.74 7.20
N LEU A 13 -48.74 -5.43 6.25
CA LEU A 13 -48.05 -6.12 5.15
C LEU A 13 -47.28 -5.11 4.28
N PHE A 14 -47.93 -4.02 3.91
CA PHE A 14 -47.30 -2.98 3.09
C PHE A 14 -46.14 -2.29 3.82
N VAL A 15 -46.31 -2.00 5.12
CA VAL A 15 -45.24 -1.47 5.97
C VAL A 15 -44.08 -2.45 6.06
N ALA A 16 -44.34 -3.75 6.25
CA ALA A 16 -43.30 -4.78 6.32
C ALA A 16 -42.49 -4.86 5.01
N VAL A 17 -43.17 -4.79 3.86
CA VAL A 17 -42.51 -4.77 2.55
C VAL A 17 -41.61 -3.53 2.40
N ILE A 18 -42.11 -2.35 2.74
CA ILE A 18 -41.33 -1.10 2.66
C ILE A 18 -40.11 -1.17 3.58
N VAL A 19 -40.30 -1.60 4.84
CA VAL A 19 -39.21 -1.72 5.81
C VAL A 19 -38.17 -2.71 5.31
N SER A 20 -38.58 -3.87 4.79
CA SER A 20 -37.65 -4.86 4.22
C SER A 20 -36.82 -4.29 3.07
N LEU A 21 -37.44 -3.51 2.17
CA LEU A 21 -36.73 -2.89 1.04
C LEU A 21 -35.72 -1.83 1.52
N ILE A 22 -36.13 -0.99 2.47
CA ILE A 22 -35.26 0.03 3.07
C ILE A 22 -34.06 -0.64 3.76
N THR A 23 -34.32 -1.63 4.61
CA THR A 23 -33.27 -2.38 5.33
C THR A 23 -32.29 -3.02 4.35
N THR A 24 -32.79 -3.71 3.31
CA THR A 24 -31.94 -4.34 2.29
C THR A 24 -31.05 -3.32 1.58
N TYR A 25 -31.61 -2.15 1.23
CA TYR A 25 -30.85 -1.08 0.60
C TYR A 25 -29.75 -0.52 1.51
N PHE A 26 -30.06 -0.27 2.78
CA PHE A 26 -29.06 0.20 3.75
C PHE A 26 -27.97 -0.84 4.00
N SER A 27 -28.33 -2.12 4.16
CA SER A 27 -27.38 -3.21 4.34
C SER A 27 -26.44 -3.35 3.14
N LEU A 28 -26.95 -3.28 1.91
CA LEU A 28 -26.12 -3.32 0.69
C LEU A 28 -25.17 -2.12 0.62
N ARG A 29 -25.64 -0.93 0.97
CA ARG A 29 -24.81 0.28 0.98
C ARG A 29 -23.70 0.18 2.01
N GLN A 30 -24.00 -0.31 3.21
CA GLN A 30 -23.04 -0.51 4.28
C GLN A 30 -22.00 -1.56 3.88
N PHE A 31 -22.44 -2.70 3.36
CA PHE A 31 -21.55 -3.77 2.90
C PHE A 31 -20.54 -3.28 1.84
N ARG A 32 -21.00 -2.48 0.87
CA ARG A 32 -20.08 -1.91 -0.13
C ARG A 32 -19.04 -0.96 0.49
N LYS A 33 -19.43 -0.18 1.51
CA LYS A 33 -18.50 0.71 2.21
C LYS A 33 -17.46 -0.09 2.99
N GLU A 34 -17.89 -1.10 3.74
CA GLU A 34 -17.02 -2.01 4.48
C GLU A 34 -16.06 -2.72 3.52
N ARG A 35 -16.56 -3.24 2.40
CA ARG A 35 -15.73 -3.90 1.39
C ARG A 35 -14.67 -2.98 0.78
N VAL A 36 -15.01 -1.72 0.48
CA VAL A 36 -14.04 -0.73 -0.02
C VAL A 36 -13.02 -0.38 1.06
N TRP A 37 -13.47 -0.25 2.31
CA TRP A 37 -12.59 0.00 3.44
C TRP A 37 -11.58 -1.13 3.65
N ASP A 38 -12.04 -2.38 3.64
CA ASP A 38 -11.19 -3.58 3.74
C ASP A 38 -10.13 -3.60 2.63
N LEU A 39 -10.55 -3.38 1.38
CA LEU A 39 -9.64 -3.34 0.23
C LEU A 39 -8.57 -2.26 0.38
N LYS A 40 -8.93 -1.08 0.90
CA LYS A 40 -7.95 -0.01 1.16
C LYS A 40 -6.96 -0.42 2.23
N VAL A 41 -7.42 -1.00 3.33
CA VAL A 41 -6.55 -1.45 4.43
C VAL A 41 -5.59 -2.52 3.93
N GLU A 42 -6.09 -3.53 3.23
CA GLU A 42 -5.29 -4.61 2.63
C GLU A 42 -4.25 -4.06 1.64
N THR A 43 -4.66 -3.11 0.79
CA THR A 43 -3.74 -2.50 -0.18
C THR A 43 -2.65 -1.69 0.51
N TYR A 44 -2.99 -0.88 1.51
CA TYR A 44 -2.00 -0.12 2.27
C TYR A 44 -1.05 -1.03 3.05
N ASP A 45 -1.55 -2.12 3.62
CA ASP A 45 -0.73 -3.12 4.30
C ASP A 45 0.29 -3.76 3.34
N GLY A 46 -0.15 -4.15 2.14
CA GLY A 46 0.75 -4.64 1.08
C GLY A 46 1.80 -3.61 0.66
N ILE A 47 1.42 -2.34 0.53
CA ILE A 47 2.37 -1.26 0.21
C ILE A 47 3.39 -1.07 1.34
N PHE A 48 2.95 -1.01 2.61
CA PHE A 48 3.85 -0.83 3.73
C PHE A 48 4.81 -2.02 3.89
N SER A 49 4.33 -3.24 3.64
CA SER A 49 5.15 -4.45 3.64
C SER A 49 6.24 -4.37 2.56
N ALA A 50 5.89 -4.05 1.32
CA ALA A 50 6.90 -3.94 0.25
C ALA A 50 7.92 -2.81 0.50
N LEU A 51 7.48 -1.68 1.06
CA LEU A 51 8.40 -0.60 1.45
C LEU A 51 9.29 -0.98 2.64
N TYR A 52 8.80 -1.83 3.54
CA TYR A 52 9.58 -2.36 4.64
C TYR A 52 10.69 -3.27 4.12
N ASP A 53 10.38 -4.20 3.21
CA ASP A 53 11.38 -5.08 2.56
C ASP A 53 12.51 -4.27 1.93
N LEU A 54 12.15 -3.16 1.26
CA LEU A 54 13.14 -2.25 0.67
C LEU A 54 13.99 -1.49 1.72
N ASP A 55 13.40 -1.02 2.83
CA ASP A 55 14.18 -0.38 3.92
C ASP A 55 15.05 -1.41 4.66
N GLU A 56 14.60 -2.65 4.78
CA GLU A 56 15.35 -3.76 5.35
C GLU A 56 16.58 -4.08 4.50
N PHE A 57 16.44 -4.19 3.18
CA PHE A 57 17.56 -4.32 2.25
C PHE A 57 18.62 -3.23 2.52
N TRP A 58 18.24 -1.95 2.50
CA TRP A 58 19.18 -0.85 2.73
C TRP A 58 19.79 -0.84 4.14
N ARG A 59 19.09 -1.38 5.15
CA ARG A 59 19.62 -1.51 6.50
C ARG A 59 20.69 -2.60 6.58
N ASN A 60 20.42 -3.76 6.00
CA ASN A 60 21.33 -4.90 6.00
C ASN A 60 22.60 -4.54 5.21
N THR A 61 22.44 -3.98 4.02
CA THR A 61 23.57 -3.50 3.21
C THR A 61 24.40 -2.42 3.92
N LEU A 62 23.76 -1.50 4.65
CA LEU A 62 24.49 -0.50 5.45
C LEU A 62 25.22 -1.13 6.66
N HIS A 63 24.67 -2.19 7.24
CA HIS A 63 25.26 -2.88 8.38
C HIS A 63 26.50 -3.69 7.96
N GLU A 64 26.38 -4.47 6.89
CA GLU A 64 27.48 -5.19 6.22
C GLU A 64 28.63 -4.24 5.87
N TYR A 65 28.30 -3.09 5.25
CA TYR A 65 29.29 -2.06 4.97
C TYR A 65 30.03 -1.55 6.21
N LYS A 66 29.32 -1.29 7.31
CA LYS A 66 29.93 -0.76 8.55
C LYS A 66 30.78 -1.78 9.30
N THR A 67 30.48 -3.06 9.13
CA THR A 67 31.20 -4.16 9.77
C THR A 67 32.40 -4.61 8.95
N GLY A 68 32.47 -4.22 7.67
CA GLY A 68 33.54 -4.61 6.75
C GLY A 68 33.31 -6.00 6.14
N ASP A 69 32.13 -6.57 6.34
CA ASP A 69 31.69 -7.82 5.74
C ASP A 69 31.19 -7.50 4.32
N GLU A 70 32.10 -7.47 3.35
CA GLU A 70 31.71 -7.35 1.94
C GLU A 70 30.89 -8.57 1.52
N PRO A 71 29.83 -8.40 0.71
CA PRO A 71 29.04 -9.51 0.20
C PRO A 71 29.92 -10.52 -0.55
N GLU A 72 29.74 -11.81 -0.25
CA GLU A 72 30.40 -12.89 -0.98
C GLU A 72 29.91 -13.00 -2.43
N ASP A 73 28.64 -12.62 -2.69
CA ASP A 73 28.00 -12.68 -4.00
C ASP A 73 27.20 -11.38 -4.31
N TRP A 74 27.76 -10.54 -5.17
CA TRP A 74 27.11 -9.30 -5.64
C TRP A 74 25.89 -9.55 -6.53
N ASP A 75 25.80 -10.71 -7.19
CA ASP A 75 24.64 -11.06 -8.00
C ASP A 75 23.44 -11.35 -7.09
N GLU A 76 23.67 -11.96 -5.93
CA GLU A 76 22.63 -12.19 -4.92
C GLU A 76 22.12 -10.88 -4.31
N VAL A 77 23.01 -9.93 -3.99
CA VAL A 77 22.62 -8.59 -3.48
C VAL A 77 21.78 -7.85 -4.52
N THR A 78 22.24 -7.87 -5.77
CA THR A 78 21.55 -7.22 -6.89
C THR A 78 20.17 -7.84 -7.13
N LYS A 79 20.08 -9.17 -7.05
CA LYS A 79 18.80 -9.89 -7.15
C LYS A 79 17.86 -9.51 -6.02
N THR A 80 18.33 -9.49 -4.77
CA THR A 80 17.52 -9.12 -3.60
C THR A 80 16.98 -7.69 -3.72
N TYR A 81 17.82 -6.74 -4.19
CA TYR A 81 17.36 -5.37 -4.47
C TYR A 81 16.28 -5.34 -5.55
N ASN A 82 16.49 -6.04 -6.66
CA ASN A 82 15.55 -6.07 -7.77
C ASN A 82 14.22 -6.72 -7.37
N ASP A 83 14.25 -7.77 -6.56
CA ASP A 83 13.06 -8.44 -6.03
C ASP A 83 12.27 -7.49 -5.12
N ALA A 84 12.94 -6.77 -4.20
CA ALA A 84 12.29 -5.77 -3.35
C ALA A 84 11.72 -4.59 -4.16
N LYS A 85 12.47 -4.09 -5.15
CA LYS A 85 12.00 -3.04 -6.07
C LYS A 85 10.79 -3.49 -6.87
N TYR A 86 10.84 -4.69 -7.43
CA TYR A 86 9.76 -5.28 -8.21
C TYR A 86 8.50 -5.45 -7.35
N HIS A 87 8.65 -5.94 -6.13
CA HIS A 87 7.55 -6.11 -5.18
C HIS A 87 6.86 -4.76 -4.91
N VAL A 88 7.62 -3.68 -4.69
CA VAL A 88 7.06 -2.32 -4.56
C VAL A 88 6.28 -1.92 -5.82
N GLY A 89 6.84 -2.12 -7.01
CA GLY A 89 6.15 -1.82 -8.27
C GLY A 89 4.84 -2.61 -8.44
N GLU A 90 4.86 -3.89 -8.09
CA GLU A 90 3.71 -4.79 -8.20
C GLU A 90 2.56 -4.37 -7.28
N VAL A 91 2.83 -4.11 -5.99
CA VAL A 91 1.78 -3.70 -5.04
C VAL A 91 1.23 -2.32 -5.37
N VAL A 92 2.05 -1.41 -5.91
CA VAL A 92 1.61 -0.10 -6.38
C VAL A 92 0.64 -0.27 -7.55
N PHE A 93 1.04 -1.02 -8.58
CA PHE A 93 0.21 -1.25 -9.78
C PHE A 93 -1.14 -1.88 -9.43
N LYS A 94 -1.15 -2.91 -8.57
CA LYS A 94 -2.40 -3.54 -8.10
C LYS A 94 -3.27 -2.57 -7.29
N GLY A 95 -2.65 -1.67 -6.53
CA GLY A 95 -3.31 -0.73 -5.64
C GLY A 95 -3.84 0.55 -6.29
N GLU A 96 -3.42 0.90 -7.51
CA GLU A 96 -3.71 2.19 -8.16
C GLU A 96 -5.19 2.58 -8.19
N PHE A 97 -6.08 1.60 -8.34
CA PHE A 97 -7.52 1.81 -8.42
C PHE A 97 -8.22 1.84 -7.05
N ILE A 98 -7.51 1.47 -5.99
CA ILE A 98 -8.06 1.28 -4.64
C ILE A 98 -7.72 2.47 -3.73
N ILE A 99 -6.47 2.95 -3.81
CA ILE A 99 -5.94 3.98 -2.90
C ILE A 99 -6.02 5.39 -3.47
N ASN A 100 -5.83 6.38 -2.59
CA ASN A 100 -5.81 7.79 -2.96
C ASN A 100 -4.81 8.12 -4.07
N LYS A 101 -5.22 8.94 -5.04
CA LYS A 101 -4.40 9.38 -6.18
C LYS A 101 -3.08 10.06 -5.76
N ASP A 102 -3.05 10.76 -4.63
CA ASP A 102 -1.83 11.40 -4.15
C ASP A 102 -0.84 10.39 -3.59
N ALA A 103 -1.34 9.29 -2.99
CA ALA A 103 -0.49 8.16 -2.60
C ALA A 103 0.09 7.46 -3.84
N VAL A 104 -0.74 7.24 -4.88
CA VAL A 104 -0.29 6.69 -6.17
C VAL A 104 0.82 7.55 -6.78
N LYS A 105 0.63 8.87 -6.87
CA LYS A 105 1.68 9.79 -7.37
C LYS A 105 2.97 9.73 -6.53
N LEU A 106 2.84 9.64 -5.21
CA LEU A 106 3.99 9.53 -4.31
C LEU A 106 4.77 8.24 -4.58
N LEU A 107 4.06 7.12 -4.71
CA LEU A 107 4.65 5.80 -4.96
C LEU A 107 5.25 5.69 -6.36
N HIS A 108 4.64 6.26 -7.39
CA HIS A 108 5.27 6.33 -8.71
C HIS A 108 6.57 7.13 -8.72
N ARG A 109 6.63 8.24 -7.97
CA ARG A 109 7.90 8.98 -7.82
C ARG A 109 8.98 8.13 -7.16
N LEU A 110 8.60 7.28 -6.20
CA LEU A 110 9.53 6.33 -5.61
C LEU A 110 10.00 5.31 -6.66
N THR A 111 9.09 4.63 -7.35
CA THR A 111 9.45 3.59 -8.32
C THR A 111 10.33 4.15 -9.43
N SER A 112 10.03 5.34 -9.96
CA SER A 112 10.88 6.01 -10.94
C SER A 112 12.28 6.32 -10.40
N HIS A 113 12.39 6.80 -9.16
CA HIS A 113 13.69 7.05 -8.52
C HIS A 113 14.50 5.76 -8.29
N LEU A 114 13.82 4.64 -8.08
CA LEU A 114 14.46 3.32 -7.97
C LEU A 114 14.85 2.73 -9.34
N ASP A 115 14.15 3.08 -10.41
CA ASP A 115 14.42 2.65 -11.78
C ASP A 115 15.54 3.43 -12.47
N GLU A 116 15.75 4.70 -12.12
CA GLU A 116 16.86 5.53 -12.63
C GLU A 116 18.25 5.01 -12.26
N LYS A 117 18.34 3.98 -11.40
CA LYS A 117 19.58 3.41 -10.90
C LYS A 117 19.70 1.96 -11.38
N GLU A 118 20.45 1.77 -12.46
CA GLU A 118 20.69 0.45 -13.08
C GLU A 118 21.42 -0.54 -12.14
N PRO A 119 21.41 -1.85 -12.44
CA PRO A 119 22.08 -2.87 -11.64
C PRO A 119 23.61 -2.68 -11.56
N ASP A 120 24.26 -2.28 -12.65
CA ASP A 120 25.72 -2.03 -12.66
C ASP A 120 26.10 -0.81 -11.80
N PHE A 121 25.16 0.13 -11.64
CA PHE A 121 25.33 1.26 -10.72
C PHE A 121 25.45 0.78 -9.27
N LEU A 122 24.80 -0.31 -8.87
CA LEU A 122 25.01 -0.86 -7.53
C LEU A 122 26.47 -1.26 -7.38
N LYS A 123 26.98 -2.11 -8.27
CA LYS A 123 28.37 -2.58 -8.25
C LYS A 123 29.39 -1.44 -8.23
N ASP A 124 29.19 -0.42 -9.05
CA ASP A 124 30.07 0.75 -9.10
C ASP A 124 29.98 1.58 -7.80
N LEU A 125 28.78 1.76 -7.27
CA LEU A 125 28.56 2.48 -6.02
C LEU A 125 29.09 1.72 -4.80
N PHE A 126 29.18 0.39 -4.90
CA PHE A 126 29.81 -0.51 -3.94
C PHE A 126 31.35 -0.56 -4.05
N THR A 127 32.00 0.29 -4.85
CA THR A 127 33.48 0.37 -4.91
C THR A 127 34.09 1.70 -4.45
N ASP A 128 33.30 2.75 -4.19
CA ASP A 128 33.78 4.12 -3.91
C ASP A 128 33.57 4.58 -2.44
N ASP A 129 34.34 5.56 -1.96
CA ASP A 129 34.28 6.12 -0.59
C ASP A 129 32.97 6.88 -0.28
N THR A 130 32.07 7.03 -1.26
CA THR A 130 30.80 7.75 -1.15
C THR A 130 29.59 6.90 -0.69
N LYS A 131 29.81 5.61 -0.39
CA LYS A 131 28.81 4.57 -0.03
C LYS A 131 27.85 4.93 1.10
N GLU A 132 28.37 5.30 2.27
CA GLU A 132 27.52 5.52 3.45
C GLU A 132 26.52 6.66 3.24
N ASN A 133 26.96 7.72 2.56
CA ASN A 133 26.11 8.87 2.25
C ASN A 133 24.99 8.50 1.28
N PHE A 134 25.25 7.59 0.34
CA PHE A 134 24.23 7.11 -0.58
C PHE A 134 23.15 6.31 0.14
N TYR A 135 23.50 5.28 0.94
CA TYR A 135 22.50 4.48 1.66
C TYR A 135 21.67 5.35 2.61
N ARG A 136 22.33 6.27 3.33
CA ARG A 136 21.64 7.23 4.19
C ARG A 136 20.65 8.07 3.40
N LYS A 137 21.06 8.61 2.26
CA LYS A 137 20.18 9.40 1.38
C LYS A 137 19.00 8.59 0.87
N GLN A 138 19.19 7.32 0.48
CA GLN A 138 18.09 6.46 0.03
C GLN A 138 17.09 6.18 1.16
N ARG A 139 17.61 5.86 2.35
CA ARG A 139 16.76 5.66 3.53
C ARG A 139 16.01 6.93 3.94
N ASP A 140 16.63 8.10 3.80
CA ASP A 140 15.96 9.37 4.11
C ASP A 140 14.83 9.66 3.11
N VAL A 141 15.03 9.37 1.83
CA VAL A 141 13.97 9.44 0.81
C VAL A 141 12.83 8.48 1.14
N LEU A 142 13.15 7.23 1.47
CA LEU A 142 12.17 6.20 1.82
C LEU A 142 11.37 6.56 3.08
N LYS A 143 12.04 7.07 4.13
CA LYS A 143 11.39 7.55 5.36
C LYS A 143 10.44 8.71 5.09
N LYS A 144 10.87 9.69 4.29
CA LYS A 144 10.01 10.83 3.91
C LYS A 144 8.75 10.34 3.19
N ILE A 145 8.91 9.41 2.24
CA ILE A 145 7.80 8.81 1.52
C ILE A 145 6.89 8.02 2.46
N LEU A 146 7.44 7.25 3.40
CA LEU A 146 6.66 6.52 4.40
C LEU A 146 5.82 7.46 5.29
N ASP A 147 6.39 8.59 5.72
CA ASP A 147 5.67 9.55 6.57
C ASP A 147 4.56 10.28 5.80
N ASP A 148 4.82 10.68 4.56
CA ASP A 148 3.82 11.27 3.66
C ASP A 148 2.71 10.25 3.35
N LEU A 149 3.08 9.01 3.04
CA LEU A 149 2.14 7.92 2.74
C LEU A 149 1.28 7.58 3.95
N ARG A 150 1.86 7.53 5.15
CA ARG A 150 1.11 7.31 6.41
C ARG A 150 0.07 8.40 6.62
N THR A 151 0.40 9.65 6.30
CA THR A 151 -0.53 10.77 6.42
C THR A 151 -1.69 10.64 5.42
N ILE A 152 -1.41 10.22 4.19
CA ILE A 152 -2.44 9.97 3.17
C ILE A 152 -3.31 8.77 3.56
N ALA A 153 -2.70 7.64 3.93
CA ALA A 153 -3.39 6.42 4.33
C ALA A 153 -4.35 6.65 5.50
N LYS A 154 -3.91 7.38 6.53
CA LYS A 154 -4.78 7.76 7.67
C LYS A 154 -6.01 8.57 7.27
N LYS A 155 -5.92 9.37 6.21
CA LYS A 155 -7.07 10.13 5.67
C LYS A 155 -7.94 9.25 4.78
N ASP A 156 -7.31 8.41 3.96
CA ASP A 156 -7.99 7.62 2.95
C ASP A 156 -8.74 6.41 3.52
N VAL A 157 -8.26 5.85 4.64
CA VAL A 157 -8.91 4.75 5.38
C VAL A 157 -10.01 5.27 6.33
N LYS A 158 -10.01 6.56 6.70
CA LYS A 158 -11.03 7.15 7.57
C LYS A 158 -12.37 7.46 6.87
N VAL A 159 -12.66 6.80 5.74
CA VAL A 159 -13.94 6.94 5.00
C VAL A 159 -15.14 6.78 5.92
#